data_AF-A0A958XIT1-F1
#
_entry.id   AF-A0A958XIT1-F1
#
_cell.length_a   1.000
_cell.length_b   1.000
_cell.length_c   1.000
_cell.angle_alpha   90.00
_cell.angle_beta   90.00
_cell.angle_gamma   90.00
#
_symmetry.space_group_name_H-M   'P 1'
#
loop_
_entity.id
_entity.type
_entity.pdbx_description
1 polymer ?
#
loop_
_entity_poly.entity_id
_entity_poly.type
_entity_poly.pdbx_seq_one_letter_code
_entity_poly.pdbx_strand_id
1 'polypeptide(L)'
;MEKKFQNRLAVGIVDDDKQKPKQFEFFREIALQSGIRKVIKPESRHMIFVICPAFEVWIFENAKQVDIAPAQFGFANIKYFKQKCKSQAVHRDQAVKGFLNTLKQKNAPGLVQLKTWIEESNRG
;
A
#
# COMPACT_ATOMS: atom_id res chain seq x y z
N MET A 1 21.56 12.47 2.23
CA MET A 1 21.02 11.31 1.48
C MET A 1 21.03 11.50 -0.04
N GLU A 2 21.07 12.74 -0.57
CA GLU A 2 20.91 13.01 -2.01
C GLU A 2 22.04 12.51 -2.93
N LYS A 3 23.28 12.37 -2.44
CA LYS A 3 24.42 11.96 -3.30
C LYS A 3 24.59 10.44 -3.49
N LYS A 4 23.92 9.58 -2.70
CA LYS A 4 24.11 8.11 -2.76
C LYS A 4 23.12 7.36 -3.67
N PHE A 5 22.12 8.06 -4.21
CA PHE A 5 21.04 7.46 -5.02
C PHE A 5 20.85 8.12 -6.39
N GLN A 6 21.75 9.01 -6.81
CA GLN A 6 21.69 9.54 -8.17
C GLN A 6 21.77 8.37 -9.16
N ASN A 7 20.76 8.26 -10.02
CA ASN A 7 20.56 7.22 -11.05
C ASN A 7 20.13 5.83 -10.59
N ARG A 8 19.75 5.60 -9.32
CA ARG A 8 19.16 4.31 -8.90
C ARG A 8 17.63 4.40 -8.87
N LEU A 9 16.98 3.36 -9.38
CA LEU A 9 15.54 3.18 -9.18
C LEU A 9 15.26 3.08 -7.68
N ALA A 10 14.33 3.88 -7.18
CA ALA A 10 13.86 3.81 -5.80
C ALA A 10 12.34 3.79 -5.81
N VAL A 11 11.75 2.71 -5.29
CA VAL A 11 10.30 2.53 -5.18
C VAL A 11 9.92 2.55 -3.71
N GLY A 12 9.14 3.56 -3.31
CA GLY A 12 8.54 3.66 -1.98
C GLY A 12 7.07 3.23 -1.99
N ILE A 13 6.61 2.71 -0.87
CA ILE A 13 5.17 2.51 -0.62
C ILE A 13 4.85 3.25 0.67
N VAL A 14 3.86 4.12 0.64
CA VAL A 14 3.41 4.87 1.81
C VAL A 14 1.90 4.79 1.91
N ASP A 15 1.41 4.97 3.14
CA ASP A 15 0.00 5.19 3.39
C ASP A 15 -0.30 6.70 3.43
N ASP A 16 -1.49 7.13 3.03
CA ASP A 16 -1.94 8.53 3.08
C ASP A 16 -2.34 8.99 4.51
N ASP A 17 -1.59 8.55 5.54
CA ASP A 17 -1.83 9.00 6.92
C ASP A 17 -1.15 10.35 7.15
N LYS A 18 -1.96 11.41 7.16
CA LYS A 18 -1.85 12.79 7.72
C LYS A 18 -0.55 13.60 7.64
N GLN A 19 0.64 13.04 7.48
CA GLN A 19 1.91 13.77 7.40
C GLN A 19 2.73 13.29 6.22
N LYS A 20 2.70 14.08 5.13
CA LYS A 20 3.60 13.89 4.00
C LYS A 20 4.91 14.66 4.28
N PRO A 21 6.08 14.01 4.18
CA PRO A 21 7.35 14.74 4.21
C PRO A 21 7.36 15.85 3.16
N LYS A 22 7.97 17.01 3.45
CA LYS A 22 8.08 18.13 2.48
C LYS A 22 8.58 17.69 1.11
N GLN A 23 9.45 16.69 1.08
CA GLN A 23 10.00 16.08 -0.14
C GLN A 23 8.93 15.56 -1.12
N PHE A 24 7.70 15.27 -0.67
CA PHE A 24 6.57 14.89 -1.53
C PHE A 24 6.14 16.01 -2.48
N GLU A 25 6.44 17.28 -2.18
CA GLU A 25 6.11 18.42 -3.06
C GLU A 25 6.84 18.36 -4.41
N PHE A 26 7.96 17.63 -4.46
CA PHE A 26 8.72 17.40 -5.68
C PHE A 26 8.21 16.18 -6.48
N PHE A 27 7.16 15.49 -6.03
CA PHE A 27 6.57 14.37 -6.74
C PHE A 27 5.30 14.82 -7.47
N ARG A 28 5.10 14.26 -8.67
CA ARG A 28 3.89 14.48 -9.47
C ARG A 28 3.11 13.17 -9.56
N GLU A 29 1.81 13.25 -9.34
CA GLU A 29 0.91 12.14 -9.60
C GLU A 29 0.79 11.89 -11.10
N ILE A 30 0.91 10.63 -11.50
CA ILE A 30 0.79 10.20 -12.89
C ILE A 30 -0.33 9.18 -13.09
N ALA A 31 -0.84 8.57 -12.03
CA ALA A 31 -1.99 7.69 -12.07
C ALA A 31 -2.65 7.56 -10.70
N LEU A 32 -3.97 7.34 -10.70
CA LEU A 32 -4.76 6.92 -9.55
C LEU A 32 -5.62 5.73 -9.97
N GLN A 33 -5.43 4.58 -9.34
CA GLN A 33 -6.19 3.38 -9.65
C GLN A 33 -6.32 2.48 -8.42
N SER A 34 -7.52 1.92 -8.21
CA SER A 34 -7.80 0.97 -7.12
C SER A 34 -7.35 1.45 -5.73
N GLY A 35 -7.51 2.75 -5.45
CA GLY A 35 -7.08 3.36 -4.18
C GLY A 35 -5.55 3.46 -4.02
N ILE A 36 -4.81 3.53 -5.13
CA ILE A 36 -3.35 3.72 -5.12
C ILE A 36 -3.02 4.86 -6.07
N ARG A 37 -2.33 5.88 -5.56
CA ARG A 37 -1.69 6.91 -6.40
C ARG A 37 -0.28 6.49 -6.74
N LYS A 38 0.06 6.55 -8.01
CA LYS A 38 1.43 6.45 -8.51
C LYS A 38 1.98 7.86 -8.67
N VAL A 39 2.99 8.20 -7.87
CA VAL A 39 3.66 9.50 -7.96
C VAL A 39 5.14 9.30 -8.30
N ILE A 40 5.69 10.16 -9.15
CA ILE A 40 7.09 10.11 -9.57
C ILE A 40 7.79 11.42 -9.26
N LYS A 41 9.08 11.38 -8.96
CA LYS A 41 9.91 12.59 -8.90
C LYS A 41 10.41 12.89 -10.32
N PRO A 42 10.10 14.06 -10.89
CA PRO A 42 10.65 14.47 -12.18
C PRO A 42 12.18 14.42 -12.16
N GLU A 43 12.78 14.12 -13.31
CA GLU A 43 14.25 14.09 -13.49
C GLU A 43 14.98 13.04 -12.62
N SER A 44 14.25 12.10 -12.01
CA SER A 44 14.83 10.94 -11.34
C SER A 44 14.05 9.66 -11.63
N ARG A 45 14.63 8.52 -11.23
CA ARG A 45 13.96 7.21 -11.28
C ARG A 45 13.28 6.88 -9.95
N HIS A 46 12.79 7.88 -9.22
CA HIS A 46 12.13 7.66 -7.93
C HIS A 46 10.61 7.66 -8.10
N MET A 47 9.98 6.65 -7.53
CA MET A 47 8.54 6.44 -7.56
C MET A 47 8.03 6.14 -6.17
N ILE A 48 6.82 6.61 -5.87
CA ILE A 48 6.11 6.28 -4.64
C ILE A 48 4.69 5.82 -5.00
N PHE A 49 4.28 4.70 -4.42
CA PHE A 49 2.89 4.28 -4.38
C PHE A 49 2.27 4.75 -3.08
N VAL A 50 1.23 5.58 -3.17
CA VAL A 50 0.50 6.10 -2.02
C VAL A 50 -0.84 5.38 -1.94
N ILE A 51 -1.00 4.54 -0.91
CA ILE A 51 -2.28 3.90 -0.61
C ILE A 51 -3.25 4.97 -0.08
N CYS A 52 -4.43 5.07 -0.67
CA CYS A 52 -5.46 6.05 -0.34
C CYS A 52 -6.85 5.43 -0.55
N PRO A 53 -7.75 5.41 0.47
CA PRO A 53 -7.61 5.98 1.81
C PRO A 53 -6.56 5.25 2.67
N ALA A 54 -6.49 5.60 3.96
CA ALA A 54 -5.59 4.96 4.92
C ALA A 54 -5.59 3.42 4.77
N PHE A 55 -4.44 2.78 4.97
CA PHE A 55 -4.19 1.37 4.66
C PHE A 55 -5.29 0.46 5.19
N GLU A 56 -5.74 0.65 6.43
CA GLU A 56 -6.79 -0.21 7.01
C GLU A 56 -8.15 -0.07 6.31
N VAL A 57 -8.50 1.15 5.88
CA VAL A 57 -9.73 1.42 5.14
C VAL A 57 -9.63 0.76 3.77
N TRP A 58 -8.51 0.99 3.09
CA TRP A 58 -8.24 0.43 1.78
C TRP A 58 -8.27 -1.10 1.77
N ILE A 59 -7.73 -1.76 2.80
CA ILE A 59 -7.81 -3.21 2.96
C ILE A 59 -9.25 -3.70 3.14
N PHE A 60 -10.07 -3.01 3.93
CA PHE A 60 -11.47 -3.37 4.13
C PHE A 60 -12.30 -3.18 2.85
N GLU A 61 -12.03 -2.14 2.07
CA GLU A 61 -12.65 -1.93 0.76
C GLU A 61 -12.26 -3.01 -0.25
N ASN A 62 -11.00 -3.44 -0.23
CA ASN A 62 -10.54 -4.57 -1.04
C ASN A 62 -11.22 -5.88 -0.63
N ALA A 63 -11.38 -6.13 0.67
CA ALA A 63 -12.07 -7.32 1.18
C ALA A 63 -13.53 -7.37 0.71
N LYS A 64 -14.23 -6.22 0.72
CA LYS A 64 -15.59 -6.10 0.21
C LYS A 64 -15.69 -6.43 -1.28
N GLN A 65 -14.70 -6.05 -2.09
CA GLN A 65 -14.69 -6.32 -3.55
C GLN A 65 -14.51 -7.80 -3.92
N VAL A 66 -14.09 -8.64 -2.97
CA VAL A 66 -13.91 -10.10 -3.17
C VAL A 66 -14.74 -10.93 -2.21
N ASP A 67 -15.79 -10.34 -1.63
CA ASP A 67 -16.74 -10.98 -0.71
C ASP A 67 -16.09 -11.70 0.48
N ILE A 68 -14.98 -11.15 1.00
CA ILE A 68 -14.32 -11.63 2.22
C ILE A 68 -14.72 -10.77 3.41
N ALA A 69 -15.34 -11.38 4.40
CA ALA A 69 -15.68 -10.70 5.65
C ALA A 69 -14.47 -10.68 6.60
N PRO A 70 -13.96 -9.50 7.04
CA PRO A 70 -12.85 -9.43 8.00
C PRO A 70 -13.10 -10.17 9.32
N ALA A 71 -14.38 -10.34 9.70
CA ALA A 71 -14.79 -11.11 10.87
C ALA A 71 -14.37 -12.59 10.81
N GLN A 72 -14.20 -13.18 9.61
CA GLN A 72 -13.67 -14.54 9.43
C GLN A 72 -12.25 -14.70 9.98
N PHE A 73 -11.51 -13.59 10.12
CA PHE A 73 -10.16 -13.52 10.66
C PHE A 73 -10.15 -12.91 12.08
N GLY A 74 -11.31 -12.75 12.72
CA GLY A 74 -11.42 -12.16 14.06
C GLY A 74 -11.38 -10.64 14.08
N PHE A 75 -11.50 -9.95 12.94
CA PHE A 75 -11.55 -8.49 12.89
C PHE A 75 -12.98 -7.97 12.93
N ALA A 76 -13.48 -7.70 14.14
CA ALA A 76 -14.85 -7.24 14.35
C ALA A 76 -15.15 -5.87 13.70
N ASN A 77 -14.15 -5.00 13.58
CA ASN A 77 -14.26 -3.70 12.93
C ASN A 77 -12.89 -3.17 12.54
N ILE A 78 -12.90 -2.10 11.74
CA ILE A 78 -11.68 -1.44 11.25
C ILE A 78 -10.79 -0.90 12.37
N LYS A 79 -11.37 -0.44 13.48
CA LYS A 79 -10.61 0.10 14.63
C LYS A 79 -9.78 -1.00 15.29
N TYR A 80 -10.35 -2.20 15.44
CA TYR A 80 -9.63 -3.36 15.97
C TYR A 80 -8.52 -3.81 15.02
N PHE A 81 -8.79 -3.86 13.71
CA PHE A 81 -7.76 -4.16 12.72
C PHE A 81 -6.61 -3.15 12.74
N LYS A 82 -6.92 -1.85 12.82
CA LYS A 82 -5.93 -0.77 12.99
C LYS A 82 -5.08 -0.94 14.23
N GLN A 83 -5.67 -1.32 15.36
CA GLN A 83 -4.92 -1.60 16.58
C GLN A 83 -3.91 -2.74 16.38
N LYS A 84 -4.30 -3.80 15.66
CA LYS A 84 -3.42 -4.92 15.33
C LYS A 84 -2.27 -4.48 14.41
N CYS A 85 -2.57 -3.66 13.41
CA CYS A 85 -1.58 -3.16 12.45
C CYS A 85 -0.51 -2.27 13.08
N LYS A 86 -0.81 -1.58 14.19
CA LYS A 86 0.16 -0.76 14.94
C LYS A 86 1.22 -1.56 15.70
N SER A 87 1.04 -2.87 15.87
CA SER A 87 2.01 -3.71 16.59
C SER A 87 3.30 -3.87 15.79
N GLN A 88 4.46 -3.66 16.42
CA GLN A 88 5.76 -3.98 15.79
C GLN A 88 5.90 -5.47 15.44
N ALA A 89 5.18 -6.33 16.18
CA ALA A 89 5.11 -7.77 15.94
C ALA A 89 3.98 -8.18 14.99
N VAL A 90 3.30 -7.24 14.30
CA VAL A 90 2.20 -7.55 13.36
C VAL A 90 2.62 -8.56 12.28
N HIS A 91 3.89 -8.53 11.88
CA HIS A 91 4.49 -9.50 10.97
C HIS A 91 4.53 -10.95 11.50
N ARG A 92 4.07 -11.22 12.74
CA ARG A 92 3.89 -12.55 13.33
C ARG A 92 2.43 -12.87 13.63
N ASP A 93 1.53 -11.90 13.51
CA ASP A 93 0.10 -12.09 13.76
C ASP A 93 -0.51 -12.93 12.62
N GLN A 94 -0.94 -14.15 12.95
CA GLN A 94 -1.47 -15.09 11.98
C GLN A 94 -2.83 -14.67 11.43
N ALA A 95 -3.64 -13.94 12.21
CA ALA A 95 -4.91 -13.42 11.72
C ALA A 95 -4.68 -12.36 10.65
N VAL A 96 -3.74 -11.43 10.89
CA VAL A 96 -3.39 -10.38 9.91
C VAL A 96 -2.79 -11.00 8.65
N LYS A 97 -1.85 -11.94 8.80
CA LYS A 97 -1.26 -12.66 7.66
C LYS A 97 -2.32 -13.43 6.86
N GLY A 98 -3.15 -14.20 7.54
CA GLY A 98 -4.19 -15.00 6.92
C GLY A 98 -5.15 -14.14 6.11
N PHE A 99 -5.56 -13.00 6.69
CA PHE A 99 -6.45 -12.06 6.02
C PHE A 99 -5.81 -11.48 4.75
N LEU A 100 -4.62 -10.88 4.85
CA LEU A 100 -3.93 -10.29 3.70
C LEU A 100 -3.59 -11.33 2.62
N ASN A 101 -3.19 -12.54 3.01
CA ASN A 101 -2.93 -13.63 2.07
C ASN A 101 -4.21 -14.08 1.35
N THR A 102 -5.35 -14.12 2.05
CA THR A 102 -6.63 -14.47 1.44
C THR A 102 -7.04 -13.43 0.41
N LEU A 103 -6.91 -12.13 0.72
CA LEU A 103 -7.17 -11.06 -0.26
C LEU A 103 -6.26 -11.17 -1.48
N LYS A 104 -4.98 -11.49 -1.27
CA LYS A 104 -4.03 -11.73 -2.36
C LYS A 104 -4.43 -12.92 -3.22
N GLN A 105 -4.82 -14.04 -2.61
CA GLN A 105 -5.25 -15.26 -3.33
C GLN A 105 -6.55 -15.06 -4.10
N LYS A 106 -7.45 -14.23 -3.57
CA LYS A 106 -8.71 -13.85 -4.22
C LYS A 106 -8.54 -12.75 -5.27
N ASN A 107 -7.31 -12.33 -5.57
CA ASN A 107 -7.00 -11.28 -6.54
C ASN A 107 -7.76 -9.98 -6.25
N ALA A 108 -7.81 -9.56 -4.98
CA ALA A 108 -8.42 -8.29 -4.61
C ALA A 108 -7.85 -7.14 -5.46
N PRO A 109 -8.70 -6.32 -6.13
CA PRO A 109 -8.25 -5.46 -7.23
C PRO A 109 -7.13 -4.47 -6.88
N GLY A 110 -7.15 -3.91 -5.68
CA GLY A 110 -6.07 -3.04 -5.20
C GLY A 110 -4.75 -3.78 -4.99
N LEU A 111 -4.79 -5.01 -4.45
CA LEU A 111 -3.58 -5.82 -4.26
C LEU A 111 -2.98 -6.26 -5.61
N VAL A 112 -3.84 -6.60 -6.59
CA VAL A 112 -3.41 -6.89 -7.96
C VAL A 112 -2.75 -5.66 -8.58
N GLN A 113 -3.40 -4.50 -8.50
CA GLN A 113 -2.88 -3.25 -9.05
C GLN A 113 -1.52 -2.87 -8.45
N LEU A 114 -1.39 -2.96 -7.13
CA LEU A 114 -0.14 -2.66 -6.43
C LEU A 114 0.98 -3.59 -6.90
N LYS A 115 0.70 -4.90 -7.01
CA LYS A 115 1.66 -5.89 -7.48
C LYS A 115 2.08 -5.59 -8.92
N THR A 116 1.13 -5.35 -9.82
CA THR A 116 1.40 -5.02 -11.23
C THR A 116 2.33 -3.81 -11.34
N TRP A 117 2.03 -2.73 -10.63
CA TRP A 117 2.85 -1.52 -10.69
C TRP A 117 4.25 -1.70 -10.07
N ILE A 118 4.40 -2.49 -9.00
CA ILE A 118 5.72 -2.85 -8.46
C ILE A 118 6.53 -3.64 -9.51
N GLU A 119 5.92 -4.62 -10.16
CA GLU A 119 6.58 -5.45 -11.18
C GLU A 119 6.99 -4.64 -12.42
N GLU A 120 6.12 -3.76 -12.90
CA GLU A 120 6.44 -2.81 -13.98
C GLU A 120 7.61 -1.90 -13.62
N SER A 121 7.68 -1.45 -12.37
CA SER A 121 8.74 -0.55 -11.92
C SER A 121 10.11 -1.22 -11.91
N ASN A 122 10.16 -2.53 -11.65
CA ASN A 122 11.40 -3.32 -11.64
C ASN A 122 11.92 -3.68 -13.04
N ARG A 123 11.15 -3.42 -14.10
CA ARG A 123 11.54 -3.72 -15.50
C ARG A 123 12.20 -2.54 -16.22
N GLY A 124 12.27 -1.35 -15.60
CA GLY A 124 12.79 -0.11 -16.18
C GLY A 124 14.18 0.32 -15.69
#